data_AF-A0A819WGI6-F1
#
_entry.id   AF-A0A819WGI6-F1
#
_cell.length_a   1.000
_cell.length_b   1.000
_cell.length_c   1.000
_cell.angle_alpha   90.00
_cell.angle_beta   90.00
_cell.angle_gamma   90.00
#
_symmetry.space_group_name_H-M   'P 1'
#
loop_
_entity.id
_entity.type
_entity.pdbx_description
1 polymer ?
#
loop_
_entity_poly.entity_id
_entity_poly.type
_entity_poly.pdbx_seq_one_letter_code
_entity_poly.pdbx_strand_id
1 'polypeptide(L)'
;MLWINAYLTTDLLLLIRFFLLYAYRWRPMCVLHFFHIIICYCEAIFDNYLNLLQSYILLALNICRYLQIAHNHNVYSSNRHTIIIVHFLIYFLPLFSHIIAIKFGWTILQNPPGDACDLLPISFAMKIIFLLLSYFILVMLTLVFLSLSLNYVRNTDGIRTQQIVDARQKCHCQLVIQSSVFYSLWIILWSPYILVFPFYYKNNTIG
;
A
#
# COMPACT_ATOMS: atom_id res chain seq x y z
N MET A 1 -12.90 11.79 0.27
CA MET A 1 -11.87 12.37 -0.62
C MET A 1 -10.47 12.27 -0.07
N LEU A 2 -10.24 12.40 1.25
CA LEU A 2 -8.91 12.29 1.88
C LEU A 2 -8.08 11.08 1.39
N TRP A 3 -8.64 9.87 1.44
CA TRP A 3 -7.91 8.64 1.09
C TRP A 3 -7.62 8.50 -0.40
N ILE A 4 -8.49 9.02 -1.28
CA ILE A 4 -8.24 9.03 -2.74
C ILE A 4 -7.08 9.97 -3.05
N ASN A 5 -7.05 11.16 -2.44
CA ASN A 5 -5.95 12.09 -2.61
C ASN A 5 -4.63 11.51 -2.05
N ALA A 6 -4.68 10.84 -0.89
CA ALA A 6 -3.52 10.17 -0.33
C ALA A 6 -2.98 9.09 -1.28
N TYR A 7 -3.86 8.27 -1.86
CA TYR A 7 -3.51 7.24 -2.84
C TYR A 7 -2.85 7.83 -4.10
N LEU A 8 -3.44 8.87 -4.68
CA LEU A 8 -2.88 9.55 -5.86
C LEU A 8 -1.54 10.20 -5.55
N THR A 9 -1.39 10.74 -4.34
CA THR A 9 -0.12 11.32 -3.88
C THR A 9 0.96 10.23 -3.75
N THR A 10 0.61 9.05 -3.22
CA THR A 10 1.57 7.92 -3.15
C THR A 10 1.98 7.42 -4.54
N ASP A 11 1.04 7.31 -5.49
CA ASP A 11 1.36 6.96 -6.88
C ASP A 11 2.29 8.01 -7.53
N LEU A 12 2.02 9.30 -7.33
CA LEU A 12 2.87 10.38 -7.83
C LEU A 12 4.28 10.31 -7.22
N LEU A 13 4.39 10.04 -5.92
CA LEU A 13 5.68 9.90 -5.24
C LEU A 13 6.48 8.69 -5.76
N LEU A 14 5.81 7.56 -6.03
CA LEU A 14 6.44 6.39 -6.66
C LEU A 14 7.00 6.74 -8.04
N LEU A 15 6.23 7.45 -8.86
CA LEU A 15 6.68 7.91 -10.19
C LEU A 15 7.85 8.89 -10.10
N ILE A 16 7.76 9.91 -9.24
CA ILE A 16 8.86 10.88 -9.04
C ILE A 16 10.12 10.14 -8.60
N ARG A 17 10.01 9.21 -7.66
CA ARG A 17 11.13 8.39 -7.18
C ARG A 17 11.77 7.57 -8.30
N PHE A 18 10.96 6.90 -9.13
CA PHE A 18 11.45 6.15 -10.29
C PHE A 18 12.31 7.04 -11.21
N PHE A 19 11.83 8.23 -11.56
CA PHE A 19 12.58 9.16 -12.41
C PHE A 19 13.85 9.70 -11.73
N LEU A 20 13.79 10.00 -10.43
CA LEU A 20 14.96 10.49 -9.67
C LEU A 20 16.05 9.43 -9.57
N LEU A 21 15.71 8.17 -9.29
CA LEU A 21 16.67 7.07 -9.22
C LEU A 21 17.26 6.75 -10.58
N TYR A 22 16.43 6.75 -11.62
CA TYR A 22 16.91 6.59 -12.98
C TYR A 22 17.93 7.69 -13.34
N ALA A 23 17.62 8.96 -13.03
CA ALA A 23 18.52 10.08 -13.27
C ALA A 23 19.82 9.99 -12.45
N TYR A 24 19.74 9.56 -11.19
CA TYR A 24 20.90 9.35 -10.32
C TYR A 24 21.83 8.27 -10.89
N ARG A 25 21.28 7.13 -11.32
CA ARG A 25 22.07 6.01 -11.88
C ARG A 25 22.64 6.28 -13.25
N TRP A 26 21.98 7.11 -14.05
CA TRP A 26 22.47 7.47 -15.38
C TRP A 26 23.80 8.24 -15.32
N ARG A 27 24.10 8.93 -14.21
CA ARG A 27 25.35 9.69 -14.04
C ARG A 27 26.37 8.90 -13.23
N PRO A 28 27.56 8.60 -13.77
CA PRO A 28 28.65 8.06 -12.98
C PRO A 28 29.20 9.16 -12.07
N MET A 29 28.68 9.26 -10.84
CA MET A 29 29.23 10.16 -9.82
C MET A 29 30.12 9.36 -8.84
N CYS A 30 31.32 9.88 -8.56
CA CYS A 30 32.12 9.40 -7.44
C CYS A 30 31.49 9.90 -6.14
N VAL A 31 30.73 9.04 -5.47
CA VAL A 31 30.10 9.33 -4.17
C VAL A 31 30.93 8.72 -3.06
N LEU A 32 31.11 9.44 -1.94
CA LEU A 32 31.79 8.90 -0.76
C LEU A 32 31.06 7.65 -0.26
N HIS A 33 31.79 6.63 0.18
CA HIS A 33 31.23 5.33 0.59
C HIS A 33 30.09 5.45 1.62
N PHE A 34 30.23 6.36 2.60
CA PHE A 34 29.20 6.62 3.60
C PHE A 34 27.87 7.12 2.99
N PHE A 35 27.94 8.10 2.08
CA PHE A 35 26.75 8.62 1.39
C PHE A 35 26.12 7.58 0.47
N HIS A 36 26.94 6.75 -0.16
CA HIS A 36 26.46 5.64 -0.97
C HIS A 36 25.64 4.63 -0.15
N ILE A 37 26.11 4.25 1.05
CA ILE A 37 25.34 3.37 1.96
C ILE A 37 24.01 4.01 2.37
N ILE A 38 24.01 5.31 2.72
CA ILE A 38 22.78 6.02 3.09
C ILE A 38 21.78 6.02 1.93
N ILE A 39 22.22 6.37 0.72
CA ILE A 39 21.38 6.38 -0.48
C ILE A 39 20.79 4.99 -0.73
N CYS A 40 21.60 3.94 -0.55
CA CYS A 40 21.20 2.55 -0.72
C CYS A 40 20.11 2.13 0.29
N TYR A 41 20.25 2.50 1.57
CA TYR A 41 19.20 2.28 2.57
C TYR A 41 17.93 3.09 2.27
N CYS A 42 18.08 4.36 1.90
CA CYS A 42 16.95 5.20 1.53
C CYS A 42 16.19 4.60 0.35
N GLU A 43 16.90 4.14 -0.68
CA GLU A 43 16.31 3.51 -1.85
C GLU A 43 15.50 2.26 -1.48
N ALA A 44 16.10 1.35 -0.70
CA ALA A 44 15.48 0.08 -0.30
C ALA A 44 14.26 0.27 0.61
N ILE A 45 14.34 1.23 1.54
CA ILE A 45 13.24 1.51 2.49
C ILE A 45 12.09 2.20 1.76
N PHE A 46 12.38 3.21 0.93
CA PHE A 46 11.35 4.06 0.34
C PHE A 46 10.41 3.28 -0.58
N ASP A 47 10.94 2.31 -1.33
CA ASP A 47 10.14 1.46 -2.22
C ASP A 47 9.15 0.58 -1.48
N ASN A 48 9.66 -0.17 -0.50
CA ASN A 48 8.83 -1.03 0.31
C ASN A 48 7.83 -0.22 1.13
N TYR A 49 8.27 0.92 1.66
CA TYR A 49 7.44 1.83 2.42
C TYR A 49 6.26 2.37 1.61
N LEU A 50 6.50 2.92 0.41
CA LEU A 50 5.42 3.51 -0.39
C LEU A 50 4.41 2.45 -0.87
N ASN A 51 4.89 1.29 -1.30
CA ASN A 51 4.02 0.18 -1.71
C ASN A 51 3.16 -0.33 -0.54
N LEU A 52 3.76 -0.49 0.65
CA LEU A 52 3.03 -0.83 1.87
C LEU A 52 2.02 0.25 2.23
N LEU A 53 2.44 1.51 2.25
CA LEU A 53 1.59 2.66 2.58
C LEU A 53 0.35 2.70 1.68
N GLN A 54 0.53 2.49 0.38
CA GLN A 54 -0.56 2.45 -0.59
C GLN A 54 -1.57 1.33 -0.32
N SER A 55 -1.10 0.14 0.06
CA SER A 55 -1.98 -0.97 0.44
C SER A 55 -2.80 -0.67 1.71
N TYR A 56 -2.20 -0.02 2.72
CA TYR A 56 -2.93 0.44 3.91
C TYR A 56 -3.94 1.55 3.59
N ILE A 57 -3.60 2.49 2.71
CA ILE A 57 -4.53 3.53 2.25
C ILE A 57 -5.73 2.92 1.54
N LEU A 58 -5.53 1.92 0.68
CA LEU A 58 -6.61 1.20 0.00
C LEU A 58 -7.51 0.46 0.98
N LEU A 59 -6.93 -0.22 1.98
CA LEU A 59 -7.70 -0.87 3.03
C LEU A 59 -8.55 0.15 3.81
N ALA A 60 -7.97 1.27 4.23
CA ALA A 60 -8.66 2.34 4.93
C ALA A 60 -9.80 2.95 4.09
N LEU A 61 -9.57 3.14 2.78
CA LEU A 61 -10.58 3.59 1.84
C LEU A 61 -11.77 2.63 1.79
N ASN A 62 -11.51 1.31 1.70
CA ASN A 62 -12.56 0.29 1.65
C ASN A 62 -13.34 0.17 2.96
N ILE A 63 -12.67 0.26 4.11
CA ILE A 63 -13.34 0.32 5.42
C ILE A 63 -14.26 1.55 5.52
N CYS A 64 -13.76 2.73 5.15
CA CYS A 64 -14.56 3.96 5.18
C CYS A 64 -15.77 3.89 4.25
N ARG A 65 -15.60 3.31 3.05
CA ARG A 65 -16.69 3.12 2.08
C ARG A 65 -17.73 2.13 2.60
N TYR A 66 -17.30 1.00 3.16
CA TYR A 66 -18.20 0.05 3.80
C TYR A 66 -19.03 0.73 4.90
N LEU A 67 -18.38 1.46 5.82
CA LEU A 67 -19.09 2.17 6.90
C LEU A 67 -20.08 3.22 6.36
N GLN A 68 -19.68 3.95 5.32
CA GLN A 68 -20.53 4.95 4.68
C GLN A 68 -21.75 4.31 3.99
N ILE A 69 -21.59 3.15 3.38
CA ILE A 69 -22.68 2.38 2.75
C ILE A 69 -23.59 1.79 3.84
N ALA A 70 -23.01 1.11 4.83
CA ALA A 70 -23.75 0.37 5.85
C ALA A 70 -24.53 1.27 6.83
N HIS A 71 -23.99 2.44 7.17
CA HIS A 71 -24.59 3.36 8.14
C HIS A 71 -25.11 4.65 7.50
N ASN A 72 -24.99 4.79 6.17
CA ASN A 72 -25.55 5.88 5.38
C ASN A 72 -25.29 7.29 5.95
N HIS A 73 -24.08 7.52 6.47
CA HIS A 73 -23.63 8.83 6.94
C HIS A 73 -22.20 9.11 6.49
N ASN A 74 -21.82 10.39 6.52
CA ASN A 74 -20.47 10.79 6.16
C ASN A 74 -19.49 10.45 7.29
N VAL A 75 -18.80 9.32 7.15
CA VAL A 75 -17.79 8.81 8.10
C VAL A 75 -16.69 9.86 8.37
N TYR A 76 -16.33 10.67 7.37
CA TYR A 76 -15.28 11.69 7.47
C TYR A 76 -15.63 12.84 8.41
N SER A 77 -16.91 13.22 8.45
CA SER A 77 -17.38 14.26 9.35
C SER A 77 -17.67 13.72 10.74
N SER A 78 -18.24 12.52 10.82
CA SER A 78 -18.66 11.91 12.09
C SER A 78 -17.48 11.50 12.97
N ASN A 79 -16.41 10.98 12.36
CA ASN A 79 -15.28 10.37 13.08
C ASN A 79 -13.94 11.08 12.82
N ARG A 80 -13.96 12.42 12.77
CA ARG A 80 -12.80 13.23 12.35
C ARG A 80 -11.53 12.92 13.14
N HIS A 81 -11.60 12.85 14.47
CA HIS A 81 -10.43 12.57 15.32
C HIS A 81 -9.87 11.17 15.06
N THR A 82 -10.73 10.17 14.99
CA THR A 82 -10.33 8.79 14.69
C THR A 82 -9.65 8.69 13.32
N ILE A 83 -10.17 9.37 12.30
CA ILE A 83 -9.57 9.37 10.96
C ILE A 83 -8.19 10.03 10.97
N ILE A 84 -8.01 11.11 11.71
CA ILE A 84 -6.69 11.75 11.86
C ILE A 84 -5.69 10.79 12.53
N ILE A 85 -6.10 10.13 13.61
CA ILE A 85 -5.24 9.15 14.31
C ILE A 85 -4.89 7.98 13.39
N VAL A 86 -5.87 7.42 12.68
CA VAL A 86 -5.66 6.33 11.72
C VAL A 86 -4.74 6.78 10.59
N HIS A 87 -4.87 8.01 10.11
CA HIS A 87 -3.99 8.56 9.08
C HIS A 87 -2.54 8.62 9.57
N PHE A 88 -2.27 9.16 10.76
CA PHE A 88 -0.93 9.12 11.33
C PHE A 88 -0.41 7.69 11.51
N LEU A 89 -1.24 6.79 12.04
CA LEU A 89 -0.85 5.41 12.27
C LEU A 89 -0.46 4.70 10.97
N ILE A 90 -1.22 4.89 9.89
CA ILE A 90 -0.92 4.30 8.57
C ILE A 90 0.43 4.79 8.02
N TYR A 91 0.82 6.04 8.27
CA TYR A 91 2.09 6.58 7.77
C TYR A 91 3.28 6.12 8.60
N PHE A 92 3.12 6.02 9.92
CA PHE A 92 4.23 5.68 10.82
C PHE A 92 4.43 4.18 11.00
N LEU A 93 3.36 3.36 10.95
CA LEU A 93 3.45 1.93 11.22
C LEU A 93 4.37 1.17 10.25
N PRO A 94 4.33 1.39 8.92
CA PRO A 94 5.27 0.76 7.99
C PRO A 94 6.72 1.24 8.20
N LEU A 95 6.90 2.51 8.60
CA LEU A 95 8.23 3.06 8.85
C LEU A 95 8.86 2.43 10.11
N PHE A 96 8.08 2.31 11.18
CA PHE A 96 8.53 1.63 12.40
C PHE A 96 8.82 0.15 12.17
N SER A 97 8.02 -0.55 11.36
CA SER A 97 8.27 -1.97 11.07
C SER A 97 9.62 -2.18 10.36
N HIS A 98 9.99 -1.32 9.42
CA HIS A 98 11.31 -1.35 8.77
C HIS A 98 12.45 -1.04 9.76
N ILE A 99 12.30 -0.04 10.62
CA ILE A 99 13.33 0.30 11.64
C ILE A 99 13.57 -0.89 12.57
N ILE A 100 12.49 -1.52 13.05
CA ILE A 100 12.55 -2.71 13.92
C ILE A 100 13.24 -3.86 13.16
N ALA A 101 12.82 -4.16 11.93
CA ALA A 101 13.39 -5.24 11.14
C ALA A 101 14.90 -5.07 10.87
N ILE A 102 15.37 -3.83 10.70
CA ILE A 102 16.79 -3.52 10.55
C ILE A 102 17.51 -3.68 11.91
N LYS A 103 16.96 -3.14 13.00
CA LYS A 103 17.58 -3.19 14.33
C LYS A 103 17.75 -4.60 14.87
N PHE A 104 16.79 -5.49 14.61
CA PHE A 104 16.87 -6.89 15.01
C PHE A 104 17.61 -7.78 14.00
N GLY A 105 18.15 -7.21 12.93
CA GLY A 105 18.89 -7.96 11.91
C GLY A 105 18.01 -8.99 11.19
N TRP A 106 16.72 -8.71 11.01
CA TRP A 106 15.81 -9.59 10.27
C TRP A 106 15.88 -9.38 8.76
N THR A 107 16.43 -8.24 8.35
CA THR A 107 16.64 -7.87 6.95
C THR A 107 18.11 -7.56 6.71
N ILE A 108 18.58 -7.86 5.50
CA ILE A 108 19.93 -7.55 5.03
C ILE A 108 19.82 -6.64 3.81
N LEU A 109 20.70 -5.62 3.77
CA LEU A 109 20.83 -4.76 2.61
C LEU A 109 21.65 -5.50 1.54
N GLN A 110 21.06 -5.69 0.37
CA GLN A 110 21.76 -6.17 -0.82
C GLN A 110 21.92 -5.03 -1.82
N ASN A 111 23.09 -4.95 -2.43
CA ASN A 111 23.43 -3.97 -3.47
C ASN A 111 24.17 -4.68 -4.62
N PRO A 112 23.43 -5.30 -5.55
CA PRO A 112 24.01 -5.97 -6.69
C PRO A 112 24.58 -4.95 -7.69
N PRO A 113 25.70 -5.25 -8.36
CA PRO A 113 26.28 -4.35 -9.35
C PRO A 113 25.30 -4.13 -10.52
N GLY A 114 24.90 -2.87 -10.73
CA GLY A 114 23.99 -2.47 -11.82
C GLY A 114 22.50 -2.58 -11.49
N ASP A 115 22.14 -3.02 -10.28
CA ASP A 115 20.76 -3.20 -9.86
C ASP A 115 20.41 -2.32 -8.64
N ALA A 116 19.16 -2.37 -8.18
CA ALA A 116 18.69 -1.62 -7.03
C ALA A 116 19.09 -2.16 -5.67
N CYS A 117 19.23 -1.23 -4.74
CA CYS A 117 19.45 -1.55 -3.35
C CYS A 117 18.15 -2.06 -2.73
N ASP A 118 18.22 -3.26 -2.14
CA ASP A 118 17.04 -3.96 -1.61
C ASP A 118 17.26 -4.49 -0.19
N LEU A 119 16.21 -4.48 0.61
CA LEU A 119 16.20 -4.95 2.01
C LEU A 119 15.52 -6.31 2.13
N LEU A 120 16.29 -7.37 1.97
CA LEU A 120 15.74 -8.72 1.91
C LEU A 120 15.62 -9.36 3.28
N PRO A 121 14.54 -10.11 3.57
CA PRO A 121 14.46 -10.91 4.77
C PRO A 121 15.49 -12.06 4.75
N ILE A 122 16.19 -12.27 5.87
CA ILE A 122 17.32 -13.21 5.95
C ILE A 122 16.84 -14.67 5.94
N SER A 123 15.81 -14.98 6.72
CA SER A 123 15.31 -16.35 6.88
C SER A 123 14.03 -16.58 6.09
N PHE A 124 13.78 -17.83 5.68
CA PHE A 124 12.52 -18.21 5.03
C PHE A 124 11.31 -17.90 5.93
N ALA A 125 11.44 -18.07 7.25
CA ALA A 125 10.41 -17.71 8.21
C ALA A 125 10.08 -16.21 8.16
N MET A 126 11.10 -15.33 8.12
CA MET A 126 10.88 -13.89 8.00
C MET A 126 10.27 -13.49 6.66
N LYS A 127 10.58 -14.21 5.57
CA LYS A 127 9.92 -13.98 4.25
C LYS A 127 8.42 -14.26 4.32
N ILE A 128 8.03 -15.37 4.95
CA ILE A 128 6.62 -15.72 5.14
C ILE A 128 5.92 -14.68 6.02
N ILE A 129 6.52 -14.33 7.17
CA ILE A 129 5.95 -13.33 8.08
C ILE A 129 5.78 -11.99 7.37
N PHE A 130 6.79 -11.56 6.62
CA PHE A 130 6.72 -10.34 5.82
C PHE A 130 5.55 -10.40 4.86
N LEU A 131 5.45 -11.40 3.99
CA LEU A 131 4.36 -11.54 3.01
C LEU A 131 2.98 -11.62 3.67
N LEU A 132 2.87 -12.29 4.81
CA LEU A 132 1.61 -12.42 5.53
C LEU A 132 1.12 -11.06 6.02
N LEU A 133 2.00 -10.28 6.64
CA LEU A 133 1.67 -8.96 7.20
C LEU A 133 1.58 -7.87 6.14
N SER A 134 2.46 -7.89 5.13
CA SER A 134 2.58 -6.85 4.10
C SER A 134 1.59 -7.02 2.94
N TYR A 135 1.13 -8.24 2.69
CA TYR A 135 0.34 -8.55 1.50
C TYR A 135 -0.95 -9.30 1.84
N PHE A 136 -0.85 -10.54 2.34
CA PHE A 136 -2.02 -11.43 2.42
C PHE A 136 -3.11 -10.89 3.34
N ILE A 137 -2.77 -10.39 4.53
CA ILE A 137 -3.77 -9.82 5.45
C ILE A 137 -4.46 -8.60 4.82
N LEU A 138 -3.70 -7.70 4.21
CA LEU A 138 -4.24 -6.46 3.63
C LEU A 138 -5.14 -6.74 2.44
N VAL A 139 -4.75 -7.68 1.58
CA VAL A 139 -5.53 -8.15 0.42
C VAL A 139 -6.82 -8.82 0.87
N MET A 140 -6.75 -9.76 1.81
CA MET A 140 -7.93 -10.48 2.29
C MET A 140 -8.92 -9.55 2.97
N LEU A 141 -8.45 -8.66 3.85
CA LEU A 141 -9.32 -7.67 4.49
C LEU A 141 -9.98 -6.75 3.47
N THR A 142 -9.23 -6.29 2.47
CA THR A 142 -9.76 -5.44 1.40
C THR A 142 -10.88 -6.14 0.64
N LEU A 143 -10.68 -7.40 0.25
CA LEU A 143 -11.69 -8.21 -0.43
C LEU A 143 -12.93 -8.44 0.43
N VAL A 144 -12.75 -8.69 1.73
CA VAL A 144 -13.86 -8.83 2.68
C VAL A 144 -14.70 -7.55 2.74
N PHE A 145 -14.09 -6.38 2.93
CA PHE A 145 -14.84 -5.11 2.99
C PHE A 145 -15.50 -4.75 1.66
N LEU A 146 -14.87 -5.06 0.52
CA LEU A 146 -15.49 -4.89 -0.79
C LEU A 146 -16.71 -5.80 -0.96
N SER A 147 -16.60 -7.07 -0.57
CA SER A 147 -17.69 -8.04 -0.62
C SER A 147 -18.85 -7.64 0.30
N LEU A 148 -18.56 -7.19 1.52
CA LEU A 148 -19.57 -6.66 2.45
C LEU A 148 -20.29 -5.43 1.86
N SER A 149 -19.54 -4.54 1.21
CA SER A 149 -20.11 -3.36 0.54
C SER A 149 -21.05 -3.75 -0.60
N LEU A 150 -20.64 -4.72 -1.43
CA LEU A 150 -21.46 -5.26 -2.52
C LEU A 150 -22.74 -5.94 -2.02
N ASN A 151 -22.62 -6.78 -0.99
CA ASN A 151 -23.75 -7.48 -0.39
C ASN A 151 -24.75 -6.49 0.22
N TYR A 152 -24.27 -5.43 0.87
CA TYR A 152 -25.14 -4.40 1.42
C TYR A 152 -25.95 -3.70 0.32
N VAL A 153 -25.27 -3.27 -0.76
CA VAL A 153 -25.94 -2.61 -1.90
C VAL A 153 -26.99 -3.54 -2.51
N ARG A 154 -26.65 -4.81 -2.80
CA ARG A 154 -27.58 -5.79 -3.39
C ARG A 154 -28.81 -6.05 -2.50
N ASN A 155 -28.64 -6.07 -1.19
CA ASN A 155 -29.72 -6.34 -0.25
C ASN A 155 -30.62 -5.11 0.02
N THR A 156 -30.19 -3.89 -0.34
CA THR A 156 -30.99 -2.67 -0.17
C THR A 156 -31.89 -2.35 -1.37
N ASP A 157 -31.77 -3.08 -2.49
CA ASP A 157 -32.58 -2.91 -3.71
C ASP A 157 -34.10 -3.09 -3.50
N GLY A 158 -34.53 -3.72 -2.39
CA GLY A 158 -35.92 -4.09 -2.16
C GLY A 158 -36.77 -3.14 -1.31
N ILE A 159 -36.23 -2.09 -0.70
CA ILE A 159 -36.92 -1.37 0.39
C ILE A 159 -37.07 0.14 0.12
N ARG A 160 -38.28 0.52 -0.35
CA ARG A 160 -39.01 1.79 -0.12
C ARG A 160 -38.53 3.07 -0.85
N THR A 161 -39.49 3.73 -1.53
CA THR A 161 -39.46 5.07 -2.18
C THR A 161 -38.38 5.31 -3.25
N GLN A 162 -38.78 5.20 -4.52
CA GLN A 162 -37.90 5.07 -5.70
C GLN A 162 -36.94 6.26 -5.97
N GLN A 163 -37.35 7.52 -5.91
CA GLN A 163 -36.52 8.60 -6.48
C GLN A 163 -35.28 8.99 -5.64
N ILE A 164 -35.38 9.02 -4.30
CA ILE A 164 -34.25 9.37 -3.42
C ILE A 164 -33.30 8.17 -3.26
N VAL A 165 -33.83 6.95 -3.34
CA VAL A 165 -33.05 5.72 -3.25
C VAL A 165 -32.27 5.45 -4.54
N ASP A 166 -32.84 5.71 -5.72
CA ASP A 166 -32.13 5.51 -6.99
C ASP A 166 -30.85 6.36 -7.09
N ALA A 167 -30.90 7.62 -6.65
CA ALA A 167 -29.73 8.50 -6.61
C ALA A 167 -28.68 8.02 -5.59
N ARG A 168 -29.14 7.53 -4.43
CA ARG A 168 -28.28 7.01 -3.35
C ARG A 168 -27.62 5.68 -3.75
N GLN A 169 -28.37 4.77 -4.34
CA GLN A 169 -27.89 3.49 -4.84
C GLN A 169 -26.89 3.69 -5.98
N LYS A 170 -27.14 4.63 -6.90
CA LYS A 170 -26.15 5.04 -7.92
C LYS A 170 -24.86 5.55 -7.28
N CYS A 171 -24.95 6.39 -6.24
CA CYS A 171 -23.78 6.89 -5.51
C CYS A 171 -23.01 5.75 -4.82
N HIS A 172 -23.68 4.83 -4.12
CA HIS A 172 -23.03 3.68 -3.48
C HIS A 172 -22.40 2.72 -4.49
N CYS A 173 -23.09 2.45 -5.61
CA CYS A 173 -22.56 1.65 -6.71
C CYS A 173 -21.29 2.29 -7.30
N GLN A 174 -21.30 3.60 -7.54
CA GLN A 174 -20.11 4.33 -7.98
C GLN A 174 -18.95 4.23 -6.99
N LEU A 175 -19.19 4.31 -5.69
CA LEU A 175 -18.14 4.15 -4.66
C LEU A 175 -17.52 2.76 -4.71
N VAL A 176 -18.33 1.71 -4.90
CA VAL A 176 -17.85 0.33 -5.01
C VAL A 176 -17.07 0.11 -6.30
N ILE A 177 -17.56 0.63 -7.43
CA ILE A 177 -16.86 0.57 -8.73
C ILE A 177 -15.50 1.25 -8.62
N GLN A 178 -15.44 2.46 -8.07
CA GLN A 178 -14.16 3.15 -7.86
C GLN A 178 -13.20 2.33 -6.98
N SER A 179 -13.70 1.69 -5.92
CA SER A 179 -12.87 0.84 -5.05
C SER A 179 -12.30 -0.35 -5.80
N SER A 180 -13.15 -1.01 -6.60
CA SER A 180 -12.76 -2.14 -7.42
C SER A 180 -11.70 -1.74 -8.44
N VAL A 181 -11.86 -0.60 -9.12
CA VAL A 181 -10.89 -0.10 -10.11
C VAL A 181 -9.52 0.19 -9.46
N PHE A 182 -9.47 0.98 -8.38
CA PHE A 182 -8.21 1.29 -7.70
C PHE A 182 -7.50 0.04 -7.19
N TYR A 183 -8.26 -0.89 -6.61
CA TYR A 183 -7.70 -2.14 -6.11
C TYR A 183 -7.19 -3.05 -7.24
N SER A 184 -7.90 -3.10 -8.38
CA SER A 184 -7.47 -3.87 -9.55
C SER A 184 -6.18 -3.30 -10.15
N LEU A 185 -6.09 -1.98 -10.27
CA LEU A 185 -4.86 -1.30 -10.71
C LEU A 185 -3.70 -1.61 -9.78
N TRP A 186 -3.92 -1.58 -8.47
CA TRP A 186 -2.87 -1.90 -7.50
C TRP A 186 -2.42 -3.37 -7.59
N ILE A 187 -3.35 -4.32 -7.75
CA ILE A 187 -3.01 -5.74 -7.95
C ILE A 187 -2.17 -5.95 -9.22
N ILE A 188 -2.47 -5.21 -10.30
CA ILE A 188 -1.77 -5.40 -11.58
C ILE A 188 -0.40 -4.73 -11.56
N LEU A 189 -0.31 -3.52 -11.01
CA LEU A 189 0.88 -2.68 -11.15
C LEU A 189 1.87 -2.84 -9.99
N TRP A 190 1.38 -2.95 -8.75
CA TRP A 190 2.22 -2.79 -7.55
C TRP A 190 2.34 -4.08 -6.73
N SER A 191 1.28 -4.90 -6.66
CA SER A 191 1.29 -6.19 -5.97
C SER A 191 2.39 -7.17 -6.42
N PRO A 192 2.73 -7.30 -7.73
CA PRO A 192 3.76 -8.25 -8.15
C PRO A 192 5.11 -7.97 -7.51
N TYR A 193 5.45 -6.69 -7.31
CA TYR A 193 6.67 -6.30 -6.62
C TYR A 193 6.72 -6.83 -5.19
N ILE A 194 5.67 -6.64 -4.40
CA ILE A 194 5.61 -7.10 -2.99
C ILE A 194 5.72 -8.63 -2.88
N LEU A 195 5.13 -9.36 -3.82
CA LEU A 195 5.16 -10.82 -3.85
C LEU A 195 6.54 -11.38 -4.20
N VAL A 196 7.22 -10.76 -5.17
CA VAL A 196 8.49 -11.26 -5.71
C VAL A 196 9.68 -10.76 -4.90
N PHE A 197 9.63 -9.54 -4.37
CA PHE A 197 10.73 -8.87 -3.68
C PHE A 197 11.45 -9.76 -2.63
N PRO A 198 10.76 -10.49 -1.73
CA PRO A 198 11.44 -11.32 -0.72
C PRO A 198 12.29 -12.46 -1.31
N PHE A 199 12.10 -12.81 -2.58
CA PHE A 199 12.75 -13.93 -3.26
C PHE A 199 13.73 -13.53 -4.37
N TYR A 200 13.79 -12.25 -4.74
CA TYR A 200 14.40 -11.76 -5.97
C TYR A 200 15.87 -12.21 -6.18
N TYR A 201 16.71 -12.17 -5.13
CA TYR A 201 18.14 -12.48 -5.26
C TYR A 201 18.58 -13.88 -4.85
N LYS A 202 17.65 -14.80 -4.57
CA LYS A 202 18.03 -16.14 -4.07
C LYS A 202 18.74 -17.01 -5.11
N ASN A 203 18.85 -16.58 -6.37
CA ASN A 203 19.52 -17.31 -7.44
C ASN A 203 20.95 -16.86 -7.78
N ASN A 204 21.51 -15.83 -7.12
CA ASN A 204 22.94 -15.52 -7.29
C ASN A 204 23.78 -16.30 -6.27
N THR A 205 23.91 -17.61 -6.50
CA THR A 205 24.99 -18.43 -5.94
C THR A 205 26.27 -18.26 -6.75
N ILE A 206 26.74 -17.01 -6.93
CA ILE A 206 28.08 -16.72 -7.45
C ILE A 206 28.58 -15.45 -6.73
N GLY A 207 29.58 -15.64 -5.88
CA GLY A 207 30.23 -14.63 -5.06
C GLY A 207 30.93 -15.27 -3.88
#